data_AF-A0AAP0IML4-F1
#
_entry.id   AF-A0AAP0IML4-F1
#
_cell.length_a   1.000
_cell.length_b   1.000
_cell.length_c   1.000
_cell.angle_alpha   90.00
_cell.angle_beta   90.00
_cell.angle_gamma   90.00
#
_symmetry.space_group_name_H-M   'P 1'
#
loop_
_entity.id
_entity.type
_entity.pdbx_description
1 polymer ?
#
loop_
_entity_poly.entity_id
_entity_poly.type
_entity_poly.pdbx_seq_one_letter_code
_entity_poly.pdbx_strand_id
1 'polypeptide(L)'
;MKKKIVQHIGTLWRSWKSRVTSDLKQALEDGWSDDEINSKLQPEGVDLADWSTFRKERESTAFKETSKKFKELRSKHKLPHTTSRKGYARLEEEMKAKSGRGDISRADLWIEGHKNKKGQPHNDEIVGVVEKINECQRRSSASSSQSINKDPIAQVFGPEHQGRVRGLGFGVTPSNVRATTQSTILVRKLQADFRRLEEKHEQLAKLIRSQQMTPSSRQQQNNPPNICGKKCMILDWLSPKKIVGEGEVETDDPMHLVDGIPIGGNAYLVYVERVFEPNAFLWRNQNNWTTLDNALGETKEDACLGGKGIEGEMSSVDKGREATTPLLDKEGQWDGEFTEDGSLDFHGRTALRQSTGGWRTASIVLETFKNISITVTAFAIGYKPCWRLALVVTVMFPILIAASIAENLSRDLGDYSKAYSRAIALASEAITNIYTVAAFGSEDMITKQFSSELRRSNKKALLRAHITTIGFGTSHCLAYFSYALGLWYSSKLIKNKESNFGDTLKTFIVLIFTATTIAETFGVAPDIVKGTKALESVFSILERRTEIEPEDSISL
;
A
#
# COMPACT_ATOMS: atom_id res chain seq x y z
N MET A 1 -16.63 -2.92 42.43
CA MET A 1 -16.28 -3.17 43.85
C MET A 1 -15.07 -4.12 43.99
N LYS A 2 -15.12 -5.35 43.47
CA LYS A 2 -14.00 -6.33 43.51
C LYS A 2 -12.61 -5.78 43.12
N LYS A 3 -12.51 -5.02 42.02
CA LYS A 3 -11.25 -4.41 41.56
C LYS A 3 -10.60 -3.46 42.59
N LYS A 4 -11.41 -2.66 43.29
CA LYS A 4 -10.91 -1.73 44.32
C LYS A 4 -10.40 -2.48 45.54
N ILE A 5 -11.08 -3.55 45.93
CA ILE A 5 -10.69 -4.41 47.05
C ILE A 5 -9.34 -5.09 46.76
N VAL A 6 -9.19 -5.72 45.59
CA VAL A 6 -7.92 -6.38 45.20
C VAL A 6 -6.77 -5.37 45.12
N GLN A 7 -7.02 -4.17 44.58
CA GLN A 7 -6.02 -3.09 44.58
C GLN A 7 -5.61 -2.68 45.99
N HIS A 8 -6.58 -2.58 46.91
CA HIS A 8 -6.34 -2.21 48.30
C HIS A 8 -5.54 -3.29 49.06
N ILE A 9 -5.89 -4.57 48.88
CA ILE A 9 -5.13 -5.71 49.41
C ILE A 9 -3.69 -5.68 48.88
N GLY A 10 -3.50 -5.46 47.58
CA GLY A 10 -2.18 -5.36 46.97
C GLY A 10 -1.34 -4.16 47.46
N THR A 11 -1.98 -3.05 47.86
CA THR A 11 -1.27 -1.94 48.51
C THR A 11 -0.87 -2.27 49.95
N LEU A 12 -1.77 -2.89 50.72
CA LEU A 12 -1.49 -3.30 52.10
C LEU A 12 -0.36 -4.34 52.14
N TRP A 13 -0.40 -5.34 51.26
CA TRP A 13 0.64 -6.35 51.14
C TRP A 13 2.02 -5.74 50.82
N ARG A 14 2.11 -4.84 49.83
CA ARG A 14 3.38 -4.17 49.48
C ARG A 14 3.93 -3.32 50.63
N SER A 15 3.04 -2.62 51.34
CA SER A 15 3.40 -1.80 52.49
C SER A 15 3.91 -2.66 53.64
N TRP A 16 3.21 -3.75 53.96
CA TRP A 16 3.61 -4.72 54.97
C TRP A 16 4.95 -5.39 54.62
N LYS A 17 5.10 -5.91 53.41
CA LYS A 17 6.34 -6.55 52.95
C LYS A 17 7.53 -5.60 53.05
N SER A 18 7.34 -4.33 52.71
CA SER A 18 8.38 -3.31 52.81
C SER A 18 8.80 -3.04 54.26
N ARG A 19 7.85 -2.96 55.20
CA ARG A 19 8.14 -2.79 56.63
C ARG A 19 8.92 -3.98 57.17
N VAL A 20 8.39 -5.18 57.01
CA VAL A 20 9.01 -6.42 57.49
C VAL A 20 10.43 -6.61 56.93
N THR A 21 10.65 -6.31 55.65
CA THR A 21 12.00 -6.39 55.06
C THR A 21 12.95 -5.31 55.60
N SER A 22 12.44 -4.16 56.03
CA SER A 22 13.22 -3.10 56.67
C SER A 22 13.59 -3.49 58.09
N ASP A 23 12.61 -3.96 58.86
CA ASP A 23 12.79 -4.37 60.26
C ASP A 23 13.74 -5.56 60.37
N LEU A 24 13.65 -6.51 59.43
CA LEU A 24 14.57 -7.65 59.34
C LEU A 24 16.00 -7.23 59.00
N LYS A 25 16.18 -6.20 58.16
CA LYS A 25 17.52 -5.65 57.88
C LYS A 25 18.11 -4.95 59.10
N GLN A 26 17.28 -4.16 59.80
CA GLN A 26 17.69 -3.47 61.00
C GLN A 26 18.07 -4.47 62.10
N ALA A 27 17.26 -5.51 62.32
CA ALA A 27 17.57 -6.58 63.29
C ALA A 27 18.87 -7.33 62.96
N LEU A 28 19.16 -7.54 61.67
CA LEU A 28 20.42 -8.16 61.23
C LEU A 28 21.63 -7.22 61.43
N GLU A 29 21.44 -5.90 61.23
CA GLU A 29 22.46 -4.87 61.51
C GLU A 29 22.71 -4.71 63.02
N ASP A 30 21.67 -4.86 63.84
CA ASP A 30 21.72 -4.83 65.31
C ASP A 30 22.23 -6.15 65.93
N GLY A 31 22.55 -7.16 65.11
CA GLY A 31 23.18 -8.41 65.53
C GLY A 31 22.24 -9.41 66.23
N TRP A 32 20.93 -9.34 65.99
CA TRP A 32 19.96 -10.25 66.62
C TRP A 32 20.19 -11.71 66.19
N SER A 33 19.97 -12.63 67.13
CA SER A 33 19.97 -14.06 66.87
C SER A 33 18.72 -14.50 66.08
N ASP A 34 18.81 -15.68 65.47
CA ASP A 34 17.71 -16.26 64.69
C ASP A 34 16.42 -16.42 65.50
N ASP A 35 16.56 -16.80 66.77
CA ASP A 35 15.45 -17.01 67.70
C ASP A 35 14.80 -15.68 68.13
N GLU A 36 15.60 -14.62 68.29
CA GLU A 36 15.08 -13.28 68.61
C GLU A 36 14.29 -12.68 67.44
N ILE A 37 14.77 -12.89 66.20
CA ILE A 37 14.06 -12.48 64.99
C ILE A 37 12.74 -13.23 64.86
N ASN A 38 12.74 -14.54 65.09
CA ASN A 38 11.50 -15.33 65.02
C ASN A 38 10.51 -14.94 66.13
N SER A 39 10.97 -14.68 67.35
CA SER A 39 10.09 -14.27 68.46
C SER A 39 9.46 -12.90 68.26
N LYS A 40 10.20 -11.93 67.71
CA LYS A 40 9.76 -10.52 67.64
C LYS A 40 9.21 -10.08 66.27
N LEU A 41 9.63 -10.70 65.17
CA LEU A 41 9.29 -10.27 63.81
C LEU A 41 8.40 -11.26 63.06
N GLN A 42 8.16 -12.46 63.61
CA GLN A 42 7.23 -13.41 63.00
C GLN A 42 5.79 -12.86 63.03
N PRO A 43 5.07 -12.85 61.89
CA PRO A 43 3.69 -12.40 61.84
C PRO A 43 2.74 -13.42 62.46
N GLU A 44 1.70 -12.93 63.16
CA GLU A 44 0.63 -13.78 63.70
C GLU A 44 -0.05 -14.59 62.58
N GLY A 45 -0.11 -15.92 62.75
CA GLY A 45 -0.78 -16.84 61.83
C GLY A 45 0.06 -17.33 60.63
N VAL A 46 1.36 -17.00 60.56
CA VAL A 46 2.28 -17.55 59.56
C VAL A 46 3.08 -18.69 60.16
N ASP A 47 3.14 -19.83 59.45
CA ASP A 47 3.92 -20.98 59.90
C ASP A 47 5.42 -20.67 59.96
N LEU A 48 6.11 -21.27 60.94
CA LEU A 48 7.53 -21.00 61.17
C LEU A 48 8.40 -21.47 60.00
N ALA A 49 8.00 -22.55 59.31
CA ALA A 49 8.73 -23.04 58.13
C ALA A 49 8.66 -22.03 56.97
N ASP A 50 7.47 -21.49 56.69
CA ASP A 50 7.26 -20.46 55.66
C ASP A 50 8.00 -19.16 56.00
N TRP A 51 7.95 -18.75 57.26
CA TRP A 51 8.67 -17.58 57.76
C TRP A 51 10.19 -17.74 57.61
N SER A 52 10.73 -18.90 58.01
CA SER A 52 12.16 -19.19 57.88
C SER A 52 12.63 -19.19 56.42
N THR A 53 11.79 -19.67 55.51
CA THR A 53 12.07 -19.68 54.06
C THR A 53 12.10 -18.27 53.50
N PHE A 54 11.11 -17.44 53.85
CA PHE A 54 11.07 -16.03 53.47
C PHE A 54 12.29 -15.27 54.00
N ARG A 55 12.69 -15.51 55.26
CA ARG A 55 13.86 -14.90 55.88
C ARG A 55 15.14 -15.27 55.13
N LYS A 56 15.40 -16.56 54.92
CA LYS A 56 16.57 -17.05 54.17
C LYS A 56 16.65 -16.44 52.76
N GLU A 57 15.51 -16.30 52.08
CA GLU A 57 15.43 -15.63 50.78
C GLU A 57 15.86 -14.15 50.87
N ARG A 58 15.40 -13.42 51.89
CA ARG A 58 15.71 -11.98 52.08
C ARG A 58 17.13 -11.72 52.58
N GLU A 59 17.72 -12.67 53.30
CA GLU A 59 19.10 -12.59 53.79
C GLU A 59 20.13 -12.97 52.71
N SER A 60 19.69 -13.72 51.69
CA SER A 60 20.54 -14.18 50.60
C SER A 60 21.30 -13.03 49.92
N THR A 61 22.55 -13.30 49.56
CA THR A 61 23.42 -12.36 48.82
C THR A 61 22.80 -11.97 47.47
N ALA A 62 22.22 -12.94 46.77
CA ALA A 62 21.51 -12.73 45.50
C ALA A 62 20.35 -11.72 45.62
N PHE A 63 19.55 -11.78 46.69
CA PHE A 63 18.49 -10.81 46.93
C PHE A 63 19.03 -9.41 47.22
N LYS A 64 20.11 -9.31 48.02
CA LYS A 64 20.76 -8.03 48.34
C LYS A 64 21.31 -7.34 47.09
N GLU A 65 22.00 -8.07 46.22
CA GLU A 65 22.52 -7.57 44.95
C GLU A 65 21.40 -7.10 44.02
N THR A 66 20.36 -7.92 43.86
CA THR A 66 19.19 -7.60 43.04
C THR A 66 18.48 -6.35 43.57
N SER A 67 18.27 -6.28 44.89
CA SER A 67 17.66 -5.11 45.54
C SER A 67 18.50 -3.86 45.35
N LYS A 68 19.84 -3.95 45.44
CA LYS A 68 20.76 -2.83 45.23
C LYS A 68 20.69 -2.34 43.78
N LYS A 69 20.77 -3.25 42.80
CA LYS A 69 20.61 -2.95 41.38
C LYS A 69 19.31 -2.21 41.09
N PHE A 70 18.18 -2.69 41.60
CA PHE A 70 16.88 -2.01 41.41
C PHE A 70 16.74 -0.70 42.20
N LYS A 71 17.46 -0.52 43.31
CA LYS A 71 17.52 0.76 44.04
C LYS A 71 18.29 1.80 43.22
N GLU A 72 19.43 1.42 42.64
CA GLU A 72 20.23 2.26 41.74
C GLU A 72 19.49 2.60 40.44
N LEU A 73 18.77 1.66 39.85
CA LEU A 73 17.94 1.94 38.66
C LEU A 73 16.82 2.94 38.98
N ARG A 74 16.18 2.82 40.16
CA ARG A 74 15.13 3.75 40.59
C ARG A 74 15.67 5.15 40.91
N SER A 75 16.85 5.27 41.52
CA SER A 75 17.46 6.58 41.78
C SER A 75 17.84 7.32 40.49
N LYS A 76 18.14 6.57 39.42
CA LYS A 76 18.38 7.13 38.08
C LYS A 76 17.10 7.54 37.35
N HIS A 77 15.92 7.03 37.74
CA HIS A 77 14.64 7.32 37.09
C HIS A 77 14.01 8.61 37.61
N LYS A 78 14.62 9.74 37.23
CA LYS A 78 14.27 11.09 37.70
C LYS A 78 13.06 11.73 36.99
N LEU A 79 12.77 11.29 35.77
CA LEU A 79 11.75 11.86 34.88
C LEU A 79 10.67 10.82 34.53
N PRO A 80 9.80 10.44 35.48
CA PRO A 80 8.72 9.50 35.19
C PRO A 80 7.65 10.13 34.29
N HIS A 81 7.29 9.44 33.21
CA HIS A 81 6.13 9.81 32.42
C HIS A 81 4.83 9.40 33.13
N THR A 82 3.78 10.19 32.96
CA THR A 82 2.43 9.95 33.51
C THR A 82 1.48 9.30 32.51
N THR A 83 1.94 9.11 31.26
CA THR A 83 1.26 8.27 30.26
C THR A 83 1.27 6.83 30.77
N SER A 84 0.25 6.47 31.54
CA SER A 84 0.02 5.12 32.06
C SER A 84 -0.28 4.15 30.90
N ARG A 85 -1.30 3.29 31.03
CA ARG A 85 -1.79 2.32 30.02
C ARG A 85 -2.28 2.94 28.69
N LYS A 86 -2.10 4.25 28.51
CA LYS A 86 -2.60 5.03 27.38
C LYS A 86 -1.59 5.11 26.23
N GLY A 87 -0.28 5.12 26.53
CA GLY A 87 0.77 5.33 25.53
C GLY A 87 0.80 6.75 24.95
N TYR A 88 1.86 7.09 24.20
CA TYR A 88 2.01 8.41 23.57
C TYR A 88 1.11 8.59 22.35
N ALA A 89 0.88 7.55 21.54
CA ALA A 89 0.03 7.63 20.34
C ALA A 89 -1.42 8.05 20.64
N ARG A 90 -2.05 7.46 21.68
CA ARG A 90 -3.41 7.87 22.09
C ARG A 90 -3.44 9.24 22.74
N LEU A 91 -2.36 9.65 23.41
CA LEU A 91 -2.25 10.99 23.96
C LEU A 91 -2.24 12.04 22.84
N GLU A 92 -1.52 11.76 21.76
CA GLU A 92 -1.48 12.60 20.56
C GLU A 92 -2.87 12.75 19.94
N GLU A 93 -3.61 11.66 19.71
CA GLU A 93 -4.96 11.72 19.14
C GLU A 93 -5.94 12.54 19.99
N GLU A 94 -5.91 12.40 21.31
CA GLU A 94 -6.75 13.20 22.20
C GLU A 94 -6.38 14.68 22.16
N MET A 95 -5.09 15.01 22.10
CA MET A 95 -4.67 16.38 21.95
C MET A 95 -5.10 16.95 20.59
N LYS A 96 -5.10 16.15 19.51
CA LYS A 96 -5.59 16.58 18.19
C LYS A 96 -7.09 16.86 18.25
N ALA A 97 -7.84 15.98 18.92
CA ALA A 97 -9.28 16.13 19.11
C ALA A 97 -9.64 17.34 19.97
N LYS A 98 -8.84 17.67 21.01
CA LYS A 98 -9.07 18.83 21.89
C LYS A 98 -8.67 20.16 21.26
N SER A 99 -7.51 20.20 20.59
CA SER A 99 -6.97 21.45 20.03
C SER A 99 -7.50 21.78 18.64
N GLY A 100 -8.10 20.82 17.93
CA GLY A 100 -8.51 20.98 16.52
C GLY A 100 -7.34 21.18 15.54
N ARG A 101 -6.09 21.14 16.02
CA ARG A 101 -4.86 21.21 15.22
C ARG A 101 -4.47 19.81 14.73
N GLY A 102 -4.12 19.71 13.45
CA GLY A 102 -3.71 18.46 12.80
C GLY A 102 -2.28 18.00 13.19
N ASP A 103 -1.38 18.95 13.43
CA ASP A 103 0.02 18.68 13.75
C ASP A 103 0.31 19.05 15.21
N ILE A 104 0.83 18.09 15.97
CA ILE A 104 1.24 18.25 17.36
C ILE A 104 2.74 18.05 17.44
N SER A 105 3.44 18.96 18.10
CA SER A 105 4.88 18.83 18.27
C SER A 105 5.21 17.69 19.23
N ARG A 106 6.30 16.98 18.93
CA ARG A 106 6.87 15.97 19.82
C ARG A 106 7.18 16.52 21.21
N ALA A 107 7.61 17.79 21.28
CA ALA A 107 7.87 18.47 22.54
C ALA A 107 6.59 18.68 23.37
N ASP A 108 5.49 19.10 22.74
CA ASP A 108 4.19 19.28 23.40
C ASP A 108 3.65 17.93 23.91
N LEU A 109 3.81 16.89 23.09
CA LEU A 109 3.45 15.52 23.44
C LEU A 109 4.27 14.97 24.62
N TRP A 110 5.57 15.27 24.66
CA TRP A 110 6.42 14.92 25.80
C TRP A 110 6.00 15.67 27.07
N ILE A 111 5.77 17.00 26.99
CA ILE A 111 5.34 17.83 28.12
C ILE A 111 4.03 17.31 28.70
N GLU A 112 3.03 17.06 27.85
CA GLU A 112 1.72 16.58 28.28
C GLU A 112 1.83 15.17 28.89
N GLY A 113 2.74 14.35 28.36
CA GLY A 113 3.02 13.02 28.88
C GLY A 113 3.71 12.98 30.25
N HIS A 114 4.12 14.12 30.80
CA HIS A 114 4.74 14.24 32.13
C HIS A 114 3.91 15.09 33.12
N LYS A 115 2.68 15.45 32.74
CA LYS A 115 1.72 16.13 33.63
C LYS A 115 0.78 15.15 34.32
N ASN A 116 0.39 15.46 35.54
CA ASN A 116 -0.61 14.69 36.28
C ASN A 116 -2.04 14.94 35.71
N LYS A 117 -3.05 14.26 36.26
CA LYS A 117 -4.46 14.43 35.84
C LYS A 117 -5.01 15.85 36.07
N LYS A 118 -4.34 16.66 36.88
CA LYS A 118 -4.66 18.07 37.15
C LYS A 118 -3.86 19.03 36.24
N GLY A 119 -3.04 18.52 35.32
CA GLY A 119 -2.24 19.31 34.39
C GLY A 119 -0.91 19.84 34.94
N GLN A 120 -0.51 19.43 36.15
CA GLN A 120 0.73 19.88 36.80
C GLN A 120 1.85 18.84 36.70
N PRO A 121 3.13 19.23 36.54
CA PRO A 121 4.26 18.31 36.61
C PRO A 121 4.33 17.58 37.96
N HIS A 122 4.88 16.36 37.98
CA HIS A 122 4.92 15.53 39.19
C HIS A 122 6.12 15.82 40.11
N ASN A 123 7.24 16.30 39.55
CA ASN A 123 8.52 16.51 40.25
C ASN A 123 9.13 17.85 39.81
N ASP A 124 9.85 18.53 40.71
CA ASP A 124 10.49 19.83 40.45
C ASP A 124 11.56 19.72 39.35
N GLU A 125 12.21 18.56 39.21
CA GLU A 125 13.13 18.29 38.10
C GLU A 125 12.41 18.32 36.73
N ILE A 126 11.16 17.87 36.66
CA ILE A 126 10.36 17.93 35.43
C ILE A 126 10.00 19.38 35.11
N VAL A 127 9.71 20.20 36.13
CA VAL A 127 9.41 21.63 35.95
C VAL A 127 10.58 22.33 35.27
N GLY A 128 11.81 22.14 35.77
CA GLY A 128 13.01 22.74 35.18
C GLY A 128 13.30 22.25 33.75
N VAL A 129 13.00 20.99 33.45
CA VAL A 129 13.14 20.45 32.08
C VAL A 129 12.09 21.01 31.13
N VAL A 130 10.83 21.10 31.56
CA VAL A 130 9.73 21.69 30.78
C VAL A 130 10.02 23.15 30.46
N GLU A 131 10.58 23.90 31.41
CA GLU A 131 10.97 25.30 31.19
C GLU A 131 12.05 25.43 30.11
N LYS A 132 13.09 24.58 30.16
CA LYS A 132 14.13 24.52 29.12
C LYS A 132 13.56 24.16 27.74
N ILE A 133 12.64 23.18 27.68
CA ILE A 133 11.98 22.80 26.42
C ILE A 133 11.16 23.96 25.85
N ASN A 134 10.40 24.65 26.70
CA ASN A 134 9.61 25.82 26.29
C ASN A 134 10.50 26.98 25.82
N GLU A 135 11.69 27.16 26.41
CA GLU A 135 12.68 28.13 25.95
C GLU A 135 13.26 27.76 24.58
N CYS A 136 13.65 26.49 24.38
CA CYS A 136 14.09 25.97 23.07
C CYS A 136 13.00 26.09 21.99
N GLN A 137 11.73 25.88 22.35
CA GLN A 137 10.59 26.10 21.45
C GLN A 137 10.46 27.57 21.04
N ARG A 138 10.63 28.51 21.98
CA ARG A 138 10.60 29.96 21.69
C ARG A 138 11.76 30.42 20.78
N ARG A 139 12.94 29.79 20.90
CA ARG A 139 14.12 30.09 20.07
C ARG A 139 14.12 29.41 18.70
N SER A 140 13.27 28.41 18.47
CA SER A 140 13.28 27.60 17.25
C SER A 140 12.44 28.21 16.12
N SER A 141 13.05 28.39 14.94
CA SER A 141 12.34 28.71 13.69
C SER A 141 11.53 27.49 13.19
N ALA A 142 10.38 27.71 12.53
CA ALA A 142 9.44 26.66 12.10
C ALA A 142 10.04 25.48 11.27
N SER A 143 11.23 25.66 10.68
CA SER A 143 11.95 24.63 9.92
C SER A 143 12.70 23.60 10.81
N SER A 144 13.20 23.98 12.00
CA SER A 144 13.95 23.06 12.88
C SER A 144 13.07 22.03 13.59
N SER A 145 11.75 22.25 13.62
CA SER A 145 10.73 21.38 14.22
C SER A 145 10.52 20.04 13.50
N GLN A 146 11.06 19.86 12.29
CA GLN A 146 10.80 18.65 11.48
C GLN A 146 11.86 17.56 11.68
N SER A 147 13.08 17.90 12.11
CA SER A 147 14.13 16.92 12.33
C SER A 147 14.27 16.57 13.80
N ILE A 148 14.08 15.28 14.13
CA ILE A 148 14.19 14.71 15.48
C ILE A 148 15.48 15.11 16.21
N ASN A 149 16.59 15.22 15.48
CA ASN A 149 17.90 15.51 16.09
C ASN A 149 18.12 17.00 16.40
N LYS A 150 17.24 17.90 15.93
CA LYS A 150 17.37 19.36 16.15
C LYS A 150 16.17 19.96 16.86
N ASP A 151 15.21 19.14 17.25
CA ASP A 151 14.00 19.62 17.91
C ASP A 151 14.29 20.01 19.37
N PRO A 152 13.34 20.67 20.05
CA PRO A 152 13.53 21.13 21.43
C PRO A 152 13.86 20.01 22.42
N ILE A 153 13.39 18.78 22.18
CA ILE A 153 13.69 17.62 23.03
C ILE A 153 15.15 17.19 22.85
N ALA A 154 15.64 17.09 21.62
CA ALA A 154 17.04 16.74 21.36
C ALA A 154 18.02 17.82 21.82
N GLN A 155 17.63 19.10 21.81
CA GLN A 155 18.46 20.18 22.35
C GLN A 155 18.62 20.09 23.88
N VAL A 156 17.57 19.66 24.59
CA VAL A 156 17.59 19.56 26.06
C VAL A 156 18.24 18.26 26.56
N PHE A 157 18.02 17.15 25.86
CA PHE A 157 18.47 15.82 26.27
C PHE A 157 19.68 15.28 25.48
N GLY A 158 20.15 16.00 24.48
CA GLY A 158 21.17 15.52 23.54
C GLY A 158 20.60 14.57 22.47
N PRO A 159 21.46 13.97 21.64
CA PRO A 159 21.04 13.07 20.56
C PRO A 159 20.21 11.88 21.08
N GLU A 160 19.34 11.34 20.23
CA GLU A 160 18.54 10.15 20.57
C GLU A 160 19.43 8.89 20.62
N HIS A 161 19.10 7.97 21.52
CA HIS A 161 19.79 6.69 21.60
C HIS A 161 19.33 5.76 20.47
N GLN A 162 20.19 4.82 20.08
CA GLN A 162 19.82 3.78 19.11
C GLN A 162 18.65 2.94 19.66
N GLY A 163 17.68 2.63 18.80
CA GLY A 163 16.53 1.77 19.13
C GLY A 163 15.35 2.44 19.84
N ARG A 164 15.43 3.74 20.23
CA ARG A 164 14.30 4.42 20.89
C ARG A 164 14.30 5.93 20.69
N VAL A 165 13.12 6.48 20.43
CA VAL A 165 12.88 7.93 20.36
C VAL A 165 12.06 8.40 21.55
N ARG A 166 12.56 9.40 22.29
CA ARG A 166 11.82 10.01 23.41
C ARG A 166 10.54 10.68 22.92
N GLY A 167 9.44 10.51 23.67
CA GLY A 167 8.15 11.16 23.42
C GLY A 167 7.25 10.51 22.35
N LEU A 168 7.69 9.43 21.70
CA LEU A 168 6.92 8.74 20.64
C LEU A 168 6.49 7.31 21.00
N GLY A 169 6.69 6.88 22.24
CA GLY A 169 6.35 5.52 22.68
C GLY A 169 7.48 4.51 22.50
N PHE A 170 7.21 3.26 22.85
CA PHE A 170 8.18 2.16 22.78
C PHE A 170 8.26 1.60 21.35
N GLY A 171 9.45 1.18 20.89
CA GLY A 171 9.66 0.59 19.55
C GLY A 171 9.81 1.58 18.39
N VAL A 172 9.60 2.88 18.63
CA VAL A 172 9.85 3.91 17.61
C VAL A 172 11.34 4.23 17.58
N THR A 173 11.99 3.95 16.44
CA THR A 173 13.42 4.24 16.22
C THR A 173 13.62 5.56 15.46
N PRO A 174 14.79 6.21 15.57
CA PRO A 174 15.09 7.41 14.80
C PRO A 174 14.97 7.20 13.28
N SER A 175 15.24 5.99 12.79
CA SER A 175 15.10 5.61 11.37
C SER A 175 13.63 5.57 10.94
N ASN A 176 12.75 4.96 11.74
CA ASN A 176 11.31 4.88 11.46
C ASN A 176 10.68 6.26 11.31
N VAL A 177 11.06 7.19 12.20
CA VAL A 177 10.53 8.54 12.16
C VAL A 177 11.17 9.35 11.03
N ARG A 178 12.46 9.18 10.73
CA ARG A 178 13.09 9.80 9.55
C ARG A 178 12.38 9.39 8.26
N ALA A 179 12.09 8.10 8.09
CA ALA A 179 11.34 7.60 6.94
C ALA A 179 9.93 8.22 6.85
N THR A 180 9.24 8.33 7.98
CA THR A 180 7.91 8.95 8.05
C THR A 180 7.94 10.46 7.74
N THR A 181 8.91 11.19 8.29
CA THR A 181 9.12 12.61 8.01
C THR A 181 9.47 12.85 6.53
N GLN A 182 10.35 12.03 5.96
CA GLN A 182 10.73 12.15 4.56
C GLN A 182 9.54 11.85 3.63
N SER A 183 8.76 10.83 3.96
CA SER A 183 7.51 10.51 3.26
C SER A 183 6.52 11.69 3.31
N THR A 184 6.29 12.28 4.49
CA THR A 184 5.36 13.42 4.63
C THR A 184 5.84 14.69 3.92
N ILE A 185 7.15 14.98 3.91
CA ILE A 185 7.73 16.08 3.12
C ILE A 185 7.51 15.84 1.63
N LEU A 186 7.76 14.62 1.14
CA LEU A 186 7.59 14.26 -0.26
C LEU A 186 6.11 14.39 -0.69
N VAL A 187 5.17 13.94 0.16
CA VAL A 187 3.72 14.12 -0.08
C VAL A 187 3.34 15.60 -0.11
N ARG A 188 3.86 16.43 0.80
CA ARG A 188 3.60 17.88 0.79
C ARG A 188 4.15 18.57 -0.45
N LYS A 189 5.34 18.16 -0.91
CA LYS A 189 5.96 18.67 -2.15
C LYS A 189 5.10 18.30 -3.36
N LEU A 190 4.71 17.04 -3.48
CA LEU A 190 3.76 16.57 -4.50
C LEU A 190 2.45 17.36 -4.48
N GLN A 191 1.84 17.58 -3.32
CA GLN A 191 0.60 18.38 -3.22
C GLN A 191 0.79 19.84 -3.64
N ALA A 192 1.97 20.44 -3.40
CA ALA A 192 2.27 21.78 -3.87
C ALA A 192 2.46 21.80 -5.40
N ASP A 193 3.14 20.81 -5.96
CA ASP A 193 3.36 20.68 -7.39
C ASP A 193 2.04 20.43 -8.14
N PHE A 194 1.15 19.59 -7.59
CA PHE A 194 -0.20 19.38 -8.13
C PHE A 194 -1.00 20.68 -8.17
N ARG A 195 -1.01 21.47 -7.09
CA ARG A 195 -1.68 22.78 -7.08
C ARG A 195 -1.10 23.75 -8.11
N ARG A 196 0.23 23.76 -8.26
CA ARG A 196 0.91 24.57 -9.28
C ARG A 196 0.55 24.13 -10.70
N LEU A 197 0.35 22.82 -10.91
CA LEU A 197 -0.06 22.27 -12.19
C LEU A 197 -1.52 22.61 -12.52
N GLU A 198 -2.43 22.51 -11.55
CA GLU A 198 -3.82 22.95 -11.68
C GLU A 198 -3.89 24.45 -12.04
N GLU A 199 -3.11 25.29 -11.37
CA GLU A 199 -3.05 26.72 -11.66
C GLU A 199 -2.57 27.01 -13.09
N LYS A 200 -1.52 26.30 -13.54
CA LYS A 200 -1.04 26.39 -14.93
C LYS A 200 -2.08 25.89 -15.94
N HIS A 201 -2.79 24.81 -15.63
CA HIS A 201 -3.85 24.28 -16.48
C HIS A 201 -5.01 25.27 -16.62
N GLU A 202 -5.39 25.93 -15.53
CA GLU A 202 -6.40 26.99 -15.54
C GLU A 202 -5.94 28.23 -16.32
N GLN A 203 -4.68 28.62 -16.20
CA GLN A 203 -4.10 29.71 -17.01
C GLN A 203 -4.08 29.37 -18.51
N LEU A 204 -3.68 28.14 -18.87
CA LEU A 204 -3.74 27.64 -20.25
C LEU A 204 -5.18 27.59 -20.79
N ALA A 205 -6.13 27.12 -19.99
CA ALA A 205 -7.54 27.10 -20.37
C ALA A 205 -8.12 28.50 -20.59
N LYS A 206 -7.63 29.52 -19.87
CA LYS A 206 -7.98 30.94 -20.09
C LYS A 206 -7.34 31.47 -21.38
N LEU A 207 -6.07 31.14 -21.63
CA LEU A 207 -5.35 31.52 -22.86
C LEU A 207 -6.01 30.91 -24.12
N ILE A 208 -6.37 29.63 -24.08
CA ILE A 208 -7.06 28.95 -25.19
C ILE A 208 -8.42 29.61 -25.47
N ARG A 209 -9.20 29.92 -24.41
CA ARG A 209 -10.46 30.67 -24.54
C ARG A 209 -10.26 32.07 -25.13
N SER A 210 -9.15 32.74 -24.79
CA SER A 210 -8.83 34.04 -25.38
C SER A 210 -8.36 33.97 -26.84
N GLN A 211 -7.71 32.88 -27.24
CA GLN A 211 -7.26 32.66 -28.63
C GLN A 211 -8.39 32.19 -29.55
N GLN A 212 -9.46 31.58 -29.02
CA GLN A 212 -10.64 31.20 -29.79
C GLN A 212 -11.51 32.39 -30.27
N MET A 213 -11.20 33.64 -29.88
CA MET A 213 -11.96 34.84 -30.30
C MET A 213 -11.33 35.63 -31.46
N THR A 214 -10.30 35.13 -32.15
CA THR A 214 -9.78 35.78 -33.37
C THR A 214 -9.65 34.77 -34.52
N PRO A 215 -10.50 34.84 -35.57
CA PRO A 215 -10.29 34.04 -36.75
C PRO A 215 -9.27 34.74 -37.65
N SER A 216 -8.04 34.22 -37.70
CA SER A 216 -7.25 34.04 -38.93
C SER A 216 -5.75 33.93 -38.65
N SER A 217 -5.11 33.01 -39.38
CA SER A 217 -3.68 32.93 -39.74
C SER A 217 -2.65 32.55 -38.66
N ARG A 218 -2.30 31.26 -38.61
CA ARG A 218 -0.95 30.72 -38.95
C ARG A 218 -0.82 29.27 -38.50
N GLN A 219 -0.98 28.34 -39.43
CA GLN A 219 -0.22 27.09 -39.41
C GLN A 219 1.18 27.41 -39.94
N GLN A 220 2.17 27.36 -39.06
CA GLN A 220 3.55 27.10 -39.45
C GLN A 220 4.24 26.47 -38.24
N GLN A 221 4.07 25.16 -38.12
CA GLN A 221 4.86 24.34 -37.23
C GLN A 221 5.80 23.53 -38.13
N ASN A 222 7.10 23.70 -37.90
CA ASN A 222 8.17 23.06 -38.64
C ASN A 222 8.01 21.53 -38.61
N ASN A 223 7.76 20.92 -39.76
CA ASN A 223 7.90 19.47 -39.92
C ASN A 223 9.39 19.11 -40.14
N PRO A 224 9.88 18.01 -39.57
CA PRO A 224 11.17 17.42 -39.97
C PRO A 224 11.11 16.98 -41.45
N PRO A 225 12.26 16.84 -42.13
CA PRO A 225 12.28 16.49 -43.55
C PRO A 225 11.64 15.12 -43.77
N ASN A 226 10.73 15.02 -44.74
CA ASN A 226 10.08 13.76 -45.11
C ASN A 226 11.14 12.77 -45.66
N ILE A 227 11.38 11.67 -44.93
CA ILE A 227 12.41 10.65 -45.25
C ILE A 227 11.79 9.44 -45.98
N CYS A 228 10.45 9.37 -46.07
CA CYS A 228 9.71 8.33 -46.76
C CYS A 228 10.19 8.14 -48.22
N GLY A 229 10.50 6.90 -48.62
CA GLY A 229 10.96 6.52 -49.95
C GLY A 229 12.46 6.68 -50.21
N LYS A 230 13.28 6.99 -49.20
CA LYS A 230 14.74 7.07 -49.34
C LYS A 230 15.41 5.74 -49.06
N LYS A 231 16.44 5.41 -49.84
CA LYS A 231 17.31 4.26 -49.60
C LYS A 231 18.15 4.48 -48.34
N CYS A 232 18.20 3.47 -47.47
CA CYS A 232 18.96 3.45 -46.23
C CYS A 232 19.82 2.17 -46.15
N MET A 233 20.94 2.28 -45.43
CA MET A 233 21.81 1.14 -45.15
C MET A 233 21.46 0.59 -43.77
N ILE A 234 21.32 -0.73 -43.67
CA ILE A 234 21.03 -1.45 -42.43
C ILE A 234 22.36 -1.87 -41.81
N LEU A 235 22.57 -1.49 -40.56
CA LEU A 235 23.82 -1.72 -39.83
C LEU A 235 23.61 -2.79 -38.75
N ASP A 236 24.68 -3.53 -38.46
CA ASP A 236 24.69 -4.46 -37.33
C ASP A 236 24.66 -3.68 -36.01
N TRP A 237 23.72 -4.03 -35.13
CA TRP A 237 23.61 -3.45 -33.79
C TRP A 237 24.87 -3.68 -32.96
N LEU A 238 25.53 -4.83 -33.11
CA LEU A 238 26.75 -5.17 -32.37
C LEU A 238 28.00 -4.48 -32.94
N SER A 239 27.93 -4.00 -34.18
CA SER A 239 29.07 -3.41 -34.89
C SER A 239 28.57 -2.31 -35.84
N PRO A 240 28.38 -1.07 -35.35
CA PRO A 240 27.72 0.02 -36.10
C PRO A 240 28.46 0.49 -37.37
N LYS A 241 29.63 -0.09 -37.69
CA LYS A 241 30.37 0.13 -38.94
C LYS A 241 30.19 -0.98 -39.97
N LYS A 242 29.48 -2.05 -39.62
CA LYS A 242 29.26 -3.23 -40.47
C LYS A 242 27.86 -3.14 -41.08
N ILE A 243 27.81 -3.12 -42.42
CA ILE A 243 26.57 -3.07 -43.18
C ILE A 243 26.06 -4.49 -43.38
N VAL A 244 24.86 -4.77 -42.90
CA VAL A 244 24.21 -6.10 -42.96
C VAL A 244 23.19 -6.20 -44.08
N GLY A 245 22.66 -5.07 -44.56
CA GLY A 245 21.72 -5.01 -45.69
C GLY A 245 21.46 -3.59 -46.19
N GLU A 246 20.65 -3.48 -47.24
CA GLU A 246 20.15 -2.23 -47.83
C GLU A 246 18.62 -2.29 -47.93
N GLY A 247 17.96 -1.16 -47.69
CA GLY A 247 16.50 -1.06 -47.74
C GLY A 247 15.97 0.33 -48.06
N GLU A 248 14.65 0.49 -48.09
CA GLU A 248 13.94 1.75 -48.33
C GLU A 248 13.03 2.06 -47.14
N VAL A 249 13.02 3.31 -46.67
CA VAL A 249 12.15 3.73 -45.54
C VAL A 249 10.71 3.87 -46.01
N GLU A 250 9.80 3.10 -45.44
CA GLU A 250 8.36 3.08 -45.78
C GLU A 250 7.56 4.11 -44.96
N THR A 251 7.82 4.22 -43.65
CA THR A 251 7.14 5.22 -42.80
C THR A 251 7.95 5.59 -41.56
N ASP A 252 7.75 6.83 -41.10
CA ASP A 252 8.26 7.41 -39.86
C ASP A 252 7.16 7.66 -38.82
N ASP A 253 5.92 7.22 -39.07
CA ASP A 253 4.79 7.46 -38.17
C ASP A 253 4.90 6.56 -36.90
N PRO A 254 5.05 7.15 -35.69
CA PRO A 254 5.18 6.40 -34.44
C PRO A 254 3.97 5.53 -34.10
N MET A 255 2.80 5.84 -34.68
CA MET A 255 1.54 5.14 -34.46
C MET A 255 1.24 4.08 -35.53
N HIS A 256 2.07 3.97 -36.57
CA HIS A 256 1.92 2.91 -37.56
C HIS A 256 2.12 1.55 -36.89
N LEU A 257 1.22 0.60 -37.18
CA LEU A 257 1.20 -0.71 -36.54
C LEU A 257 1.92 -1.74 -37.41
N VAL A 258 2.82 -2.49 -36.79
CA VAL A 258 3.46 -3.69 -37.37
C VAL A 258 3.07 -4.86 -36.46
N ASP A 259 2.34 -5.84 -36.99
CA ASP A 259 1.79 -6.97 -36.21
C ASP A 259 1.01 -6.54 -34.94
N GLY A 260 0.29 -5.42 -35.03
CA GLY A 260 -0.54 -4.88 -33.94
C GLY A 260 0.21 -4.13 -32.85
N ILE A 261 1.52 -3.90 -33.01
CA ILE A 261 2.36 -3.13 -32.09
C ILE A 261 2.79 -1.83 -32.78
N PRO A 262 2.67 -0.65 -32.14
CA PRO A 262 3.17 0.60 -32.71
C PRO A 262 4.70 0.59 -32.77
N ILE A 263 5.26 1.21 -33.81
CA ILE A 263 6.71 1.26 -34.07
C ILE A 263 7.45 2.06 -32.98
N GLY A 264 6.84 3.16 -32.49
CA GLY A 264 7.41 4.02 -31.45
C GLY A 264 8.17 5.23 -32.00
N GLY A 265 8.46 6.21 -31.13
CA GLY A 265 8.88 7.56 -31.55
C GLY A 265 10.28 7.71 -32.14
N ASN A 266 11.11 6.67 -32.13
CA ASN A 266 12.51 6.68 -32.59
C ASN A 266 12.84 5.54 -33.57
N ALA A 267 11.83 4.88 -34.14
CA ALA A 267 12.02 3.77 -35.07
C ALA A 267 11.30 4.04 -36.39
N TYR A 268 11.86 3.52 -37.48
CA TYR A 268 11.33 3.66 -38.84
C TYR A 268 10.95 2.29 -39.37
N LEU A 269 9.93 2.21 -40.22
CA LEU A 269 9.66 1.01 -40.99
C LEU A 269 10.54 1.01 -42.25
N VAL A 270 11.27 -0.07 -42.48
CA VAL A 270 12.22 -0.23 -43.58
C VAL A 270 11.92 -1.52 -44.33
N TYR A 271 11.86 -1.41 -45.66
CA TYR A 271 11.73 -2.54 -46.56
C TYR A 271 13.10 -3.00 -47.06
N VAL A 272 13.44 -4.28 -46.90
CA VAL A 272 14.78 -4.81 -47.24
C VAL A 272 14.85 -5.15 -48.73
N GLU A 273 15.75 -4.50 -49.46
CA GLU A 273 15.97 -4.70 -50.90
C GLU A 273 17.13 -5.68 -51.16
N ARG A 274 18.18 -5.65 -50.33
CA ARG A 274 19.33 -6.57 -50.42
C ARG A 274 19.87 -6.92 -49.04
N VAL A 275 20.31 -8.17 -48.89
CA VAL A 275 20.97 -8.69 -47.68
C VAL A 275 22.40 -9.06 -47.99
N PHE A 276 23.35 -8.54 -47.20
CA PHE A 276 24.77 -8.89 -47.32
C PHE A 276 25.18 -9.97 -46.32
N GLU A 277 24.47 -10.06 -45.19
CA GLU A 277 24.73 -11.07 -44.17
C GLU A 277 23.43 -11.79 -43.77
N PRO A 278 23.19 -13.01 -44.26
CA PRO A 278 21.89 -13.68 -44.15
C PRO A 278 21.53 -14.10 -42.71
N ASN A 279 22.53 -14.25 -41.84
CA ASN A 279 22.34 -14.65 -40.44
C ASN A 279 22.15 -13.45 -39.48
N ALA A 280 22.05 -12.22 -39.99
CA ALA A 280 21.79 -11.06 -39.14
C ALA A 280 20.37 -11.15 -38.53
N PHE A 281 20.25 -10.96 -37.22
CA PHE A 281 18.96 -11.03 -36.53
C PHE A 281 18.15 -9.74 -36.70
N LEU A 282 16.83 -9.86 -36.78
CA LEU A 282 15.92 -8.73 -36.80
C LEU A 282 15.86 -8.03 -35.44
N TRP A 283 15.75 -6.69 -35.45
CA TRP A 283 15.64 -5.90 -34.21
C TRP A 283 14.41 -6.29 -33.38
N ARG A 284 13.29 -6.56 -34.06
CA ARG A 284 12.06 -7.12 -33.47
C ARG A 284 11.74 -8.45 -34.14
N ASN A 285 11.82 -9.54 -33.37
CA ASN A 285 11.52 -10.88 -33.84
C ASN A 285 10.01 -11.03 -34.07
N GLN A 286 9.61 -11.47 -35.26
CA GLN A 286 8.22 -11.76 -35.59
C GLN A 286 8.00 -13.28 -35.55
N ASN A 287 6.76 -13.71 -35.29
CA ASN A 287 6.44 -15.14 -35.09
C ASN A 287 6.91 -16.07 -36.23
N ASN A 288 7.17 -15.53 -37.43
CA ASN A 288 7.65 -16.29 -38.58
C ASN A 288 9.04 -15.85 -39.11
N TRP A 289 9.67 -14.78 -38.60
CA TRP A 289 10.94 -14.26 -39.11
C TRP A 289 11.93 -13.91 -38.01
N THR A 290 13.07 -14.59 -38.03
CA THR A 290 14.16 -14.40 -37.05
C THR A 290 15.40 -13.73 -37.65
N THR A 291 15.61 -13.89 -38.97
CA THR A 291 16.83 -13.43 -39.67
C THR A 291 16.48 -12.53 -40.86
N LEU A 292 17.42 -11.65 -41.22
CA LEU A 292 17.27 -10.67 -42.29
C LEU A 292 17.04 -11.32 -43.66
N ASP A 293 17.57 -12.53 -43.88
CA ASP A 293 17.35 -13.34 -45.10
C ASP A 293 15.89 -13.74 -45.29
N ASN A 294 15.18 -14.05 -44.20
CA ASN A 294 13.75 -14.39 -44.24
C ASN A 294 12.87 -13.19 -44.61
N ALA A 295 13.44 -11.99 -44.55
CA ALA A 295 12.76 -10.72 -44.74
C ALA A 295 13.01 -10.12 -46.15
N LEU A 296 13.80 -10.81 -46.99
CA LEU A 296 14.13 -10.39 -48.35
C LEU A 296 12.99 -10.69 -49.34
N GLY A 297 12.40 -9.64 -49.94
CA GLY A 297 11.58 -9.78 -51.15
C GLY A 297 10.05 -9.81 -50.99
N GLU A 298 9.45 -9.33 -49.89
CA GLU A 298 7.99 -9.14 -49.83
C GLU A 298 7.50 -7.94 -50.68
N THR A 299 6.85 -8.20 -51.81
CA THR A 299 6.33 -7.15 -52.70
C THR A 299 5.42 -6.14 -52.00
N LYS A 300 5.59 -4.83 -52.34
CA LYS A 300 4.82 -3.65 -51.87
C LYS A 300 3.29 -3.79 -51.87
N GLU A 301 2.74 -4.82 -52.52
CA GLU A 301 1.30 -5.07 -52.69
C GLU A 301 0.71 -6.02 -51.62
N ASP A 302 1.51 -6.87 -50.98
CA ASP A 302 1.00 -7.83 -49.96
C ASP A 302 0.82 -7.19 -48.57
N ALA A 303 1.52 -6.10 -48.29
CA ALA A 303 1.42 -5.36 -47.02
C ALA A 303 0.09 -4.58 -46.86
N CYS A 304 -0.59 -4.23 -47.97
CA CYS A 304 -1.87 -3.51 -47.93
C CYS A 304 -3.04 -4.38 -47.42
N LEU A 305 -2.89 -5.71 -47.39
CA LEU A 305 -3.92 -6.64 -46.91
C LEU A 305 -3.56 -7.36 -45.60
N GLY A 306 -2.41 -7.06 -45.02
CA GLY A 306 -1.95 -7.60 -43.75
C GLY A 306 -0.54 -7.11 -43.45
N GLY A 307 -0.45 -5.99 -42.72
CA GLY A 307 0.78 -5.24 -42.50
C GLY A 307 1.89 -6.09 -41.90
N LYS A 308 2.95 -6.30 -42.68
CA LYS A 308 4.22 -6.85 -42.24
C LYS A 308 5.33 -5.95 -42.77
N GLY A 309 6.27 -5.60 -41.90
CA GLY A 309 7.40 -4.74 -42.25
C GLY A 309 8.45 -4.79 -41.14
N ILE A 310 9.67 -4.38 -41.47
CA ILE A 310 10.84 -4.57 -40.62
C ILE A 310 11.26 -3.21 -40.07
N GLU A 311 11.46 -3.09 -38.77
CA GLU A 311 11.80 -1.81 -38.14
C GLU A 311 13.32 -1.58 -38.10
N GLY A 312 13.77 -0.37 -38.46
CA GLY A 312 15.17 0.05 -38.42
C GLY A 312 15.36 1.42 -37.75
N GLU A 313 16.48 1.61 -37.05
CA GLU A 313 16.87 2.87 -36.39
C GLU A 313 17.99 3.56 -37.20
N MET A 314 17.83 4.84 -37.54
CA MET A 314 18.89 5.62 -38.19
C MET A 314 19.81 6.21 -37.12
N SER A 315 21.05 5.72 -37.05
CA SER A 315 22.07 6.22 -36.12
C SER A 315 22.50 7.64 -36.51
N SER A 316 21.84 8.66 -35.92
CA SER A 316 22.56 9.87 -35.56
C SER A 316 23.26 9.59 -34.23
N VAL A 317 24.59 9.56 -34.31
CA VAL A 317 25.51 9.48 -33.18
C VAL A 317 25.03 10.45 -32.08
N ASP A 318 25.02 9.95 -30.84
CA ASP A 318 24.48 10.54 -29.60
C ASP A 318 22.99 10.34 -29.32
N LYS A 319 22.65 9.20 -28.68
CA LYS A 319 21.70 9.06 -27.53
C LYS A 319 21.24 7.62 -27.22
N GLY A 320 21.81 6.59 -27.84
CA GLY A 320 21.44 5.19 -27.61
C GLY A 320 22.39 4.44 -26.68
N ARG A 321 22.58 4.87 -25.42
CA ARG A 321 23.37 4.10 -24.44
C ARG A 321 22.80 4.15 -23.02
N GLU A 322 21.48 4.09 -22.87
CA GLU A 322 20.83 4.12 -21.55
C GLU A 322 19.76 3.04 -21.31
N ALA A 323 19.50 2.13 -22.26
CA ALA A 323 18.31 1.27 -22.18
C ALA A 323 18.56 -0.21 -21.81
N THR A 324 19.79 -0.72 -21.77
CA THR A 324 20.02 -2.18 -21.62
C THR A 324 20.91 -2.61 -20.46
N THR A 325 21.45 -1.70 -19.66
CA THR A 325 22.31 -2.05 -18.51
C THR A 325 21.61 -2.41 -17.18
N PRO A 326 20.31 -2.14 -16.89
CA PRO A 326 19.83 -2.29 -15.51
C PRO A 326 19.41 -3.73 -15.11
N LEU A 327 19.54 -4.72 -15.99
CA LEU A 327 19.07 -6.09 -15.72
C LEU A 327 20.17 -7.11 -15.41
N LEU A 328 21.44 -6.83 -15.66
CA LEU A 328 22.54 -7.76 -15.37
C LEU A 328 23.39 -7.39 -14.15
N ASP A 329 23.22 -6.19 -13.58
CA ASP A 329 23.97 -5.75 -12.38
C ASP A 329 23.28 -6.07 -11.05
N LYS A 330 22.21 -6.88 -11.07
CA LYS A 330 21.42 -7.24 -9.87
C LYS A 330 21.71 -8.63 -9.29
N GLU A 331 22.71 -9.36 -9.77
CA GLU A 331 23.10 -10.66 -9.18
C GLU A 331 24.31 -10.62 -8.24
N GLY A 332 24.89 -9.44 -7.99
CA GLY A 332 26.14 -9.30 -7.25
C GLY A 332 26.07 -8.70 -5.84
N GLN A 333 25.00 -8.86 -5.06
CA GLN A 333 25.05 -8.45 -3.64
C GLN A 333 23.95 -9.09 -2.77
N TRP A 334 24.10 -10.37 -2.45
CA TRP A 334 23.41 -11.01 -1.32
C TRP A 334 24.45 -11.59 -0.37
N ASP A 335 25.15 -10.72 0.36
CA ASP A 335 25.84 -11.17 1.57
C ASP A 335 24.83 -11.27 2.70
N GLY A 336 24.65 -12.49 3.19
CA GLY A 336 23.67 -12.86 4.19
C GLY A 336 24.01 -12.28 5.56
N GLU A 337 23.16 -11.38 6.04
CA GLU A 337 23.00 -11.11 7.46
C GLU A 337 21.62 -11.63 7.89
N PHE A 338 21.62 -12.80 8.54
CA PHE A 338 20.44 -13.44 9.12
C PHE A 338 19.78 -12.48 10.13
N THR A 339 18.75 -11.76 9.69
CA THR A 339 17.87 -10.99 10.55
C THR A 339 16.67 -11.87 10.91
N GLU A 340 16.57 -12.27 12.17
CA GLU A 340 15.41 -12.92 12.77
C GLU A 340 14.24 -11.92 12.87
N ASP A 341 13.54 -11.63 11.78
CA ASP A 341 12.24 -10.93 11.84
C ASP A 341 11.40 -11.26 10.59
N GLY A 342 10.27 -11.96 10.80
CA GLY A 342 9.31 -12.39 9.78
C GLY A 342 8.57 -11.28 9.00
N SER A 343 9.13 -10.07 8.94
CA SER A 343 8.64 -8.91 8.18
C SER A 343 9.10 -8.92 6.71
N LEU A 344 10.29 -9.51 6.45
CA LEU A 344 10.84 -9.66 5.10
C LEU A 344 10.03 -10.64 4.26
N ASP A 345 9.43 -11.64 4.92
CA ASP A 345 8.51 -12.58 4.32
C ASP A 345 7.19 -11.92 3.89
N PHE A 346 6.75 -10.85 4.57
CA PHE A 346 5.56 -10.08 4.17
C PHE A 346 5.86 -9.12 3.02
N HIS A 347 7.01 -8.44 3.05
CA HIS A 347 7.41 -7.51 1.97
C HIS A 347 7.81 -8.23 0.68
N GLY A 348 8.53 -9.36 0.79
CA GLY A 348 8.82 -10.25 -0.33
C GLY A 348 7.55 -10.87 -0.94
N ARG A 349 6.59 -11.29 -0.10
CA ARG A 349 5.27 -11.72 -0.57
C ARG A 349 4.46 -10.59 -1.19
N THR A 350 4.57 -9.34 -0.74
CA THR A 350 3.90 -8.20 -1.39
C THR A 350 4.55 -7.78 -2.71
N ALA A 351 5.87 -7.90 -2.85
CA ALA A 351 6.60 -7.64 -4.08
C ALA A 351 6.35 -8.74 -5.14
N LEU A 352 6.35 -10.02 -4.73
CA LEU A 352 5.88 -11.14 -5.57
C LEU A 352 4.40 -10.98 -5.94
N ARG A 353 3.58 -10.40 -5.06
CA ARG A 353 2.16 -10.07 -5.32
C ARG A 353 1.97 -8.90 -6.29
N GLN A 354 2.94 -8.00 -6.42
CA GLN A 354 2.94 -6.92 -7.42
C GLN A 354 3.32 -7.45 -8.82
N SER A 355 4.31 -8.33 -8.91
CA SER A 355 4.64 -9.03 -10.17
C SER A 355 3.46 -9.89 -10.67
N THR A 356 2.78 -10.62 -9.77
CA THR A 356 1.51 -11.33 -10.09
C THR A 356 0.30 -10.40 -10.31
N GLY A 357 0.41 -9.10 -9.99
CA GLY A 357 -0.62 -8.09 -10.23
C GLY A 357 -0.76 -7.71 -11.71
N GLY A 358 0.35 -7.62 -12.43
CA GLY A 358 0.37 -7.34 -13.88
C GLY A 358 -0.33 -8.42 -14.71
N TRP A 359 -0.12 -9.69 -14.36
CA TRP A 359 -0.82 -10.83 -14.97
C TRP A 359 -2.33 -10.79 -14.70
N ARG A 360 -2.73 -10.33 -13.50
CA ARG A 360 -4.15 -10.20 -13.14
C ARG A 360 -4.83 -9.08 -13.92
N THR A 361 -4.21 -7.91 -14.04
CA THR A 361 -4.76 -6.81 -14.84
C THR A 361 -4.83 -7.16 -16.32
N ALA A 362 -3.79 -7.80 -16.88
CA ALA A 362 -3.82 -8.29 -18.26
C ALA A 362 -4.91 -9.34 -18.47
N SER A 363 -5.09 -10.27 -17.52
CA SER A 363 -6.14 -11.29 -17.61
C SER A 363 -7.55 -10.70 -17.60
N ILE A 364 -7.81 -9.66 -16.80
CA ILE A 364 -9.10 -8.98 -16.75
C ILE A 364 -9.39 -8.25 -18.07
N VAL A 365 -8.38 -7.59 -18.65
CA VAL A 365 -8.52 -6.91 -19.94
C VAL A 365 -8.83 -7.92 -21.05
N LEU A 366 -8.06 -9.01 -21.15
CA LEU A 366 -8.32 -10.07 -22.12
C LEU A 366 -9.72 -10.69 -21.95
N GLU A 367 -10.14 -10.92 -20.70
CA GLU A 367 -11.48 -11.42 -20.37
C GLU A 367 -12.58 -10.46 -20.84
N THR A 368 -12.39 -9.14 -20.68
CA THR A 368 -13.36 -8.14 -21.15
C THR A 368 -13.48 -8.12 -22.66
N PHE A 369 -12.36 -8.19 -23.39
CA PHE A 369 -12.38 -8.27 -24.87
C PHE A 369 -13.07 -9.54 -25.35
N LYS A 370 -12.79 -10.68 -24.71
CA LYS A 370 -13.47 -11.95 -25.00
C LYS A 370 -14.98 -11.83 -24.79
N ASN A 371 -15.40 -11.23 -23.67
CA ASN A 371 -16.83 -11.09 -23.35
C ASN A 371 -17.56 -10.14 -24.31
N ILE A 372 -16.90 -9.09 -24.80
CA ILE A 372 -17.43 -8.22 -25.86
C ILE A 372 -17.61 -9.03 -27.16
N SER A 373 -16.61 -9.81 -27.57
CA SER A 373 -16.67 -10.64 -28.78
C SER A 373 -17.78 -11.70 -28.72
N ILE A 374 -17.92 -12.40 -27.59
CA ILE A 374 -18.99 -13.37 -27.34
C ILE A 374 -20.36 -12.68 -27.41
N THR A 375 -20.48 -11.49 -26.82
CA THR A 375 -21.72 -10.70 -26.83
C THR A 375 -22.15 -10.35 -28.25
N VAL A 376 -21.25 -9.79 -29.06
CA VAL A 376 -21.53 -9.44 -30.47
C VAL A 376 -21.97 -10.67 -31.26
N THR A 377 -21.26 -11.79 -31.10
CA THR A 377 -21.56 -13.05 -31.78
C THR A 377 -22.94 -13.60 -31.36
N ALA A 378 -23.26 -13.55 -30.07
CA ALA A 378 -24.53 -14.03 -29.55
C ALA A 378 -25.72 -13.17 -29.99
N PHE A 379 -25.56 -11.84 -30.07
CA PHE A 379 -26.58 -10.97 -30.63
C PHE A 379 -26.85 -11.29 -32.10
N ALA A 380 -25.80 -11.52 -32.90
CA ALA A 380 -25.94 -11.89 -34.31
C ALA A 380 -26.65 -13.24 -34.52
N ILE A 381 -26.36 -14.23 -33.67
CA ILE A 381 -26.98 -15.56 -33.73
C ILE A 381 -28.41 -15.56 -33.18
N GLY A 382 -28.69 -14.77 -32.14
CA GLY A 382 -29.99 -14.71 -31.46
C GLY A 382 -31.06 -13.93 -32.23
N TYR A 383 -30.69 -12.83 -32.90
CA TYR A 383 -31.65 -12.00 -33.62
C TYR A 383 -32.14 -12.61 -34.94
N LYS A 384 -31.34 -13.47 -35.59
CA LYS A 384 -31.69 -14.12 -36.86
C LYS A 384 -32.95 -15.01 -36.78
N PRO A 385 -33.04 -16.00 -35.88
CA PRO A 385 -34.17 -16.93 -35.82
C PRO A 385 -35.46 -16.31 -35.26
N CYS A 386 -35.39 -15.57 -34.15
CA CYS A 386 -36.59 -15.07 -33.45
C CYS A 386 -36.38 -13.65 -32.88
N TRP A 387 -36.43 -12.63 -33.75
CA TRP A 387 -36.22 -11.23 -33.34
C TRP A 387 -37.21 -10.72 -32.28
N ARG A 388 -38.46 -11.21 -32.28
CA ARG A 388 -39.50 -10.82 -31.31
C ARG A 388 -39.15 -11.22 -29.88
N LEU A 389 -38.67 -12.46 -29.70
CA LEU A 389 -38.19 -12.94 -28.41
C LEU A 389 -36.90 -12.23 -28.00
N ALA A 390 -35.99 -12.01 -28.96
CA ALA A 390 -34.73 -11.35 -28.69
C ALA A 390 -34.94 -9.94 -28.11
N LEU A 391 -35.88 -9.15 -28.66
CA LEU A 391 -36.19 -7.82 -28.13
C LEU A 391 -36.66 -7.83 -26.67
N VAL A 392 -37.53 -8.78 -26.30
CA VAL A 392 -38.04 -8.89 -24.92
C VAL A 392 -36.89 -9.17 -23.96
N VAL A 393 -35.97 -10.05 -24.34
CA VAL A 393 -34.81 -10.42 -23.52
C VAL A 393 -33.80 -9.25 -23.44
N THR A 394 -33.55 -8.53 -24.54
CA THR A 394 -32.68 -7.34 -24.54
C THR A 394 -33.21 -6.23 -23.63
N VAL A 395 -34.52 -6.05 -23.53
CA VAL A 395 -35.13 -5.07 -22.60
C VAL A 395 -34.89 -5.43 -21.13
N MET A 396 -34.68 -6.72 -20.81
CA MET A 396 -34.36 -7.18 -19.44
C MET A 396 -32.88 -7.00 -19.08
N PHE A 397 -31.98 -6.84 -20.06
CA PHE A 397 -30.54 -6.67 -19.82
C PHE A 397 -30.18 -5.48 -18.93
N PRO A 398 -30.69 -4.25 -19.14
CA PRO A 398 -30.35 -3.13 -18.27
C PRO A 398 -30.78 -3.35 -16.81
N ILE A 399 -31.87 -4.09 -16.58
CA ILE A 399 -32.33 -4.43 -15.23
C ILE A 399 -31.33 -5.37 -14.54
N LEU A 400 -30.83 -6.38 -15.27
CA LEU A 400 -29.83 -7.33 -14.77
C LEU A 400 -28.48 -6.64 -14.49
N ILE A 401 -28.04 -5.77 -15.40
CA ILE A 401 -26.79 -5.02 -15.26
C ILE A 401 -26.88 -4.06 -14.07
N ALA A 402 -27.98 -3.31 -13.92
CA ALA A 402 -28.19 -2.40 -12.80
C ALA A 402 -28.16 -3.13 -11.44
N ALA A 403 -28.75 -4.33 -11.38
CA ALA A 403 -28.71 -5.18 -10.18
C ALA A 403 -27.29 -5.64 -9.84
N SER A 404 -26.51 -6.08 -10.83
CA SER A 404 -25.09 -6.48 -10.66
C SER A 404 -24.20 -5.31 -10.19
N ILE A 405 -24.38 -4.12 -10.77
CA ILE A 405 -23.61 -2.93 -10.37
C ILE A 405 -23.96 -2.51 -8.94
N ALA A 406 -25.24 -2.53 -8.58
CA ALA A 406 -25.70 -2.19 -7.23
C ALA A 406 -25.12 -3.14 -6.16
N GLU A 407 -25.03 -4.43 -6.47
CA GLU A 407 -24.35 -5.40 -5.61
C GLU A 407 -22.88 -5.02 -5.39
N ASN A 408 -22.12 -4.82 -6.47
CA ASN A 408 -20.68 -4.56 -6.39
C ASN A 408 -20.37 -3.24 -5.67
N LEU A 409 -21.21 -2.22 -5.83
CA LEU A 409 -21.08 -0.97 -5.09
C LEU A 409 -21.31 -1.16 -3.58
N SER A 410 -22.27 -1.99 -3.19
CA SER A 410 -22.53 -2.30 -1.78
C SER A 410 -21.34 -3.01 -1.09
N ARG A 411 -20.55 -3.76 -1.87
CA ARG A 411 -19.31 -4.43 -1.43
C ARG A 411 -18.12 -3.50 -1.23
N ASP A 412 -18.24 -2.22 -1.55
CA ASP A 412 -17.16 -1.22 -1.37
C ASP A 412 -17.39 -0.17 -0.26
N LEU A 413 -18.63 -0.01 0.22
CA LEU A 413 -19.06 0.97 1.25
C LEU A 413 -18.48 0.83 2.69
N GLY A 414 -17.29 0.26 2.91
CA GLY A 414 -16.79 0.10 4.29
C GLY A 414 -15.28 0.10 4.46
N ASP A 415 -14.77 1.20 5.01
CA ASP A 415 -13.40 1.33 5.49
C ASP A 415 -13.19 0.59 6.83
N TYR A 416 -12.87 -0.70 6.74
CA TYR A 416 -12.45 -1.48 7.90
C TYR A 416 -10.99 -1.25 8.31
N SER A 417 -10.19 -0.74 7.36
CA SER A 417 -8.75 -0.55 7.51
C SER A 417 -8.41 0.18 8.81
N LYS A 418 -9.08 1.29 9.13
CA LYS A 418 -8.77 2.09 10.33
C LYS A 418 -9.06 1.38 11.67
N ALA A 419 -10.05 0.49 11.73
CA ALA A 419 -10.34 -0.28 12.95
C ALA A 419 -9.40 -1.47 13.09
N TYR A 420 -9.09 -2.16 11.99
CA TYR A 420 -8.11 -3.24 11.97
C TYR A 420 -6.70 -2.74 12.26
N SER A 421 -6.26 -1.63 11.66
CA SER A 421 -4.94 -1.05 11.93
C SER A 421 -4.74 -0.69 13.40
N ARG A 422 -5.80 -0.23 14.09
CA ARG A 422 -5.76 0.03 15.54
C ARG A 422 -5.66 -1.24 16.38
N ALA A 423 -6.41 -2.28 16.00
CA ALA A 423 -6.31 -3.57 16.67
C ALA A 423 -4.94 -4.23 16.45
N ILE A 424 -4.40 -4.15 15.22
CA ILE A 424 -3.08 -4.65 14.84
C ILE A 424 -1.98 -3.87 15.58
N ALA A 425 -2.07 -2.54 15.67
CA ALA A 425 -1.12 -1.74 16.43
C ALA A 425 -1.11 -2.13 17.91
N LEU A 426 -2.28 -2.35 18.52
CA LEU A 426 -2.38 -2.82 19.90
C LEU A 426 -1.79 -4.23 20.09
N ALA A 427 -2.05 -5.15 19.16
CA ALA A 427 -1.48 -6.49 19.21
C ALA A 427 0.04 -6.47 19.05
N SER A 428 0.56 -5.66 18.13
CA SER A 428 1.99 -5.45 17.94
C SER A 428 2.65 -4.90 19.21
N GLU A 429 2.06 -3.87 19.85
CA GLU A 429 2.57 -3.32 21.12
C GLU A 429 2.64 -4.38 22.23
N ALA A 430 1.65 -5.27 22.30
CA ALA A 430 1.59 -6.35 23.28
C ALA A 430 2.63 -7.45 23.02
N ILE A 431 2.81 -7.85 21.75
CA ILE A 431 3.76 -8.89 21.34
C ILE A 431 5.20 -8.41 21.55
N THR A 432 5.52 -7.19 21.12
CA THR A 432 6.86 -6.60 21.31
C THR A 432 7.24 -6.51 22.79
N ASN A 433 6.26 -6.41 23.69
CA ASN A 433 6.47 -6.32 25.14
C ASN A 433 5.96 -7.54 25.92
N ILE A 434 5.97 -8.73 25.31
CA ILE A 434 5.31 -9.93 25.86
C ILE A 434 5.77 -10.27 27.29
N TYR A 435 7.06 -10.12 27.59
CA TYR A 435 7.59 -10.37 28.94
C TYR A 435 6.99 -9.42 29.99
N THR A 436 6.71 -8.17 29.63
CA THR A 436 6.06 -7.23 30.56
C THR A 436 4.60 -7.58 30.77
N VAL A 437 3.90 -8.02 29.72
CA VAL A 437 2.50 -8.43 29.79
C VAL A 437 2.36 -9.65 30.70
N ALA A 438 3.24 -10.64 30.54
CA ALA A 438 3.32 -11.84 31.37
C ALA A 438 3.70 -11.51 32.81
N ALA A 439 4.72 -10.67 33.03
CA ALA A 439 5.16 -10.26 34.37
C ALA A 439 4.07 -9.52 35.17
N PHE A 440 3.17 -8.80 34.48
CA PHE A 440 2.03 -8.12 35.10
C PHE A 440 0.71 -8.92 35.01
N GLY A 441 0.72 -10.16 34.49
CA GLY A 441 -0.48 -10.99 34.31
C GLY A 441 -1.62 -10.26 33.58
N SER A 442 -1.28 -9.43 32.59
CA SER A 442 -2.21 -8.47 31.95
C SER A 442 -2.77 -8.95 30.61
N GLU A 443 -2.55 -10.22 30.27
CA GLU A 443 -2.98 -10.87 29.03
C GLU A 443 -4.49 -10.70 28.80
N ASP A 444 -5.30 -11.07 29.79
CA ASP A 444 -6.76 -10.93 29.79
C ASP A 444 -7.24 -9.51 29.50
N MET A 445 -6.50 -8.52 30.00
CA MET A 445 -6.85 -7.11 29.81
C MET A 445 -6.58 -6.67 28.37
N ILE A 446 -5.43 -7.07 27.81
CA ILE A 446 -5.07 -6.75 26.43
C ILE A 446 -6.02 -7.45 25.47
N THR A 447 -6.36 -8.71 25.71
CA THR A 447 -7.34 -9.47 24.92
C THR A 447 -8.72 -8.82 24.94
N LYS A 448 -9.17 -8.32 26.09
CA LYS A 448 -10.42 -7.55 26.20
C LYS A 448 -10.37 -6.25 25.41
N GLN A 449 -9.25 -5.54 25.44
CA GLN A 449 -9.09 -4.29 24.72
C GLN A 449 -9.05 -4.51 23.20
N PHE A 450 -8.30 -5.51 22.75
CA PHE A 450 -8.28 -5.96 21.35
C PHE A 450 -9.69 -6.33 20.86
N SER A 451 -10.40 -7.12 21.64
CA SER A 451 -11.79 -7.50 21.36
C SER A 451 -12.72 -6.28 21.30
N SER A 452 -12.50 -5.25 22.13
CA SER A 452 -13.32 -4.04 22.13
C SER A 452 -13.13 -3.17 20.88
N GLU A 453 -11.89 -3.05 20.39
CA GLU A 453 -11.57 -2.33 19.14
C GLU A 453 -12.23 -3.01 17.93
N LEU A 454 -12.18 -4.33 17.89
CA LEU A 454 -12.80 -5.13 16.84
C LEU A 454 -14.32 -5.20 16.94
N ARG A 455 -14.92 -5.12 18.14
CA ARG A 455 -16.37 -5.28 18.33
C ARG A 455 -17.19 -4.28 17.53
N ARG A 456 -16.74 -3.02 17.44
CA ARG A 456 -17.43 -1.99 16.65
C ARG A 456 -17.35 -2.26 15.15
N SER A 457 -16.18 -2.71 14.68
CA SER A 457 -15.97 -3.12 13.28
C SER A 457 -16.83 -4.33 12.94
N ASN A 458 -16.84 -5.34 13.81
CA ASN A 458 -17.54 -6.59 13.61
C ASN A 458 -19.07 -6.39 13.53
N LYS A 459 -19.65 -5.53 14.39
CA LYS A 459 -21.08 -5.19 14.29
C LYS A 459 -21.45 -4.54 12.95
N LYS A 460 -20.60 -3.64 12.44
CA LYS A 460 -20.79 -3.02 11.13
C LYS A 460 -20.62 -4.02 9.99
N ALA A 461 -19.63 -4.91 10.11
CA ALA A 461 -19.40 -5.98 9.15
C ALA A 461 -20.60 -6.94 9.07
N LEU A 462 -21.20 -7.30 10.21
CA LEU A 462 -22.41 -8.12 10.24
C LEU A 462 -23.62 -7.43 9.60
N LEU A 463 -23.88 -6.17 9.98
CA LEU A 463 -24.98 -5.41 9.38
C LEU A 463 -24.82 -5.31 7.86
N ARG A 464 -23.60 -5.02 7.42
CA ARG A 464 -23.27 -4.97 6.00
C ARG A 464 -23.41 -6.33 5.33
N ALA A 465 -22.93 -7.41 5.95
CA ALA A 465 -23.05 -8.75 5.42
C ALA A 465 -24.52 -9.07 5.12
N HIS A 466 -25.43 -8.76 6.04
CA HIS A 466 -26.87 -8.88 5.81
C HIS A 466 -27.37 -8.01 4.66
N ILE A 467 -26.97 -6.74 4.58
CA ILE A 467 -27.37 -5.85 3.48
C ILE A 467 -26.87 -6.39 2.13
N THR A 468 -25.62 -6.84 2.06
CA THR A 468 -25.02 -7.38 0.84
C THR A 468 -25.66 -8.70 0.42
N THR A 469 -25.97 -9.60 1.36
CA THR A 469 -26.59 -10.88 1.03
C THR A 469 -28.07 -10.74 0.66
N ILE A 470 -28.80 -9.84 1.31
CA ILE A 470 -30.17 -9.49 0.91
C ILE A 470 -30.16 -8.87 -0.48
N GLY A 471 -29.28 -7.90 -0.74
CA GLY A 471 -29.13 -7.28 -2.06
C GLY A 471 -28.79 -8.30 -3.15
N PHE A 472 -27.87 -9.22 -2.87
CA PHE A 472 -27.52 -10.33 -3.76
C PHE A 472 -28.72 -11.23 -4.06
N GLY A 473 -29.44 -11.65 -3.01
CA GLY A 473 -30.61 -12.53 -3.13
C GLY A 473 -31.75 -11.87 -3.91
N THR A 474 -32.05 -10.60 -3.64
CA THR A 474 -33.08 -9.85 -4.38
C THR A 474 -32.69 -9.68 -5.85
N SER A 475 -31.43 -9.39 -6.14
CA SER A 475 -30.91 -9.27 -7.52
C SER A 475 -31.05 -10.57 -8.31
N HIS A 476 -30.69 -11.71 -7.71
CA HIS A 476 -30.85 -13.03 -8.33
C HIS A 476 -32.33 -13.42 -8.49
N CYS A 477 -33.18 -13.08 -7.52
CA CYS A 477 -34.61 -13.33 -7.60
C CYS A 477 -35.24 -12.59 -8.79
N LEU A 478 -34.90 -11.30 -8.97
CA LEU A 478 -35.30 -10.52 -10.14
C LEU A 478 -34.79 -11.11 -11.46
N ALA A 479 -33.57 -11.64 -11.47
CA ALA A 479 -33.03 -12.32 -12.65
C ALA A 479 -33.83 -13.57 -13.03
N TYR A 480 -34.16 -14.43 -12.06
CA TYR A 480 -34.98 -15.61 -12.32
C TYR A 480 -36.41 -15.26 -12.75
N PHE A 481 -37.00 -14.18 -12.22
CA PHE A 481 -38.28 -13.67 -12.71
C PHE A 481 -38.19 -13.21 -14.18
N SER A 482 -37.09 -12.57 -14.57
CA SER A 482 -36.88 -12.19 -15.98
C SER A 482 -36.80 -13.42 -16.90
N TYR A 483 -36.16 -14.50 -16.43
CA TYR A 483 -36.09 -15.77 -17.18
C TYR A 483 -37.46 -16.44 -17.29
N ALA A 484 -38.25 -16.43 -16.22
CA ALA A 484 -39.61 -16.94 -16.22
C ALA A 484 -40.51 -16.18 -17.21
N LEU A 485 -40.39 -14.85 -17.28
CA LEU A 485 -41.08 -14.01 -18.26
C LEU A 485 -40.65 -14.33 -19.70
N GLY A 486 -39.34 -14.52 -19.93
CA GLY A 486 -38.79 -14.92 -21.23
C GLY A 486 -39.33 -16.27 -21.71
N LEU A 487 -39.40 -17.27 -20.82
CA LEU A 487 -39.98 -18.58 -21.12
C LEU A 487 -41.50 -18.52 -21.36
N TRP A 488 -42.21 -17.74 -20.55
CA TRP A 488 -43.65 -17.54 -20.72
C TRP A 488 -43.97 -16.92 -22.09
N TYR A 489 -43.22 -15.89 -22.49
CA TYR A 489 -43.35 -15.27 -23.80
C TYR A 489 -42.95 -16.22 -24.94
N SER A 490 -41.87 -16.99 -24.76
CA SER A 490 -41.44 -18.03 -25.70
C SER A 490 -42.56 -19.06 -25.95
N SER A 491 -43.21 -19.53 -24.88
CA SER A 491 -44.33 -20.46 -24.96
C SER A 491 -45.52 -19.86 -25.72
N LYS A 492 -45.82 -18.58 -25.49
CA LYS A 492 -46.88 -17.86 -26.22
C LYS A 492 -46.58 -17.78 -27.72
N LEU A 493 -45.33 -17.53 -28.11
CA LEU A 493 -44.89 -17.42 -29.49
C LEU A 493 -45.04 -18.76 -30.25
N ILE A 494 -44.68 -19.86 -29.58
CA ILE A 494 -44.85 -21.23 -30.10
C ILE A 494 -46.33 -21.57 -30.25
N LYS A 495 -47.17 -21.24 -29.25
CA LYS A 495 -48.61 -21.50 -29.30
C LYS A 495 -49.29 -20.79 -30.47
N ASN A 496 -48.86 -19.57 -30.79
CA ASN A 496 -49.40 -18.78 -31.90
C ASN A 496 -48.84 -19.20 -33.28
N LYS A 497 -47.98 -20.24 -33.34
CA LYS A 497 -47.27 -20.69 -34.56
C LYS A 497 -46.43 -19.61 -35.24
N GLU A 498 -45.95 -18.61 -34.48
CA GLU A 498 -45.12 -17.52 -35.00
C GLU A 498 -43.62 -17.86 -35.05
N SER A 499 -43.19 -18.94 -34.37
CA SER A 499 -41.82 -19.46 -34.43
C SER A 499 -41.77 -20.96 -34.11
N ASN A 500 -40.71 -21.61 -34.60
CA ASN A 500 -40.41 -23.00 -34.29
C ASN A 500 -39.86 -23.14 -32.86
N PHE A 501 -40.18 -24.25 -32.19
CA PHE A 501 -39.68 -24.56 -30.85
C PHE A 501 -38.14 -24.54 -30.79
N GLY A 502 -37.47 -25.16 -31.77
CA GLY A 502 -36.01 -25.23 -31.82
C GLY A 502 -35.34 -23.87 -31.92
N ASP A 503 -35.87 -23.01 -32.79
CA ASP A 503 -35.36 -21.65 -33.01
C ASP A 503 -35.61 -20.73 -31.80
N THR A 504 -36.79 -20.86 -31.18
CA THR A 504 -37.18 -20.11 -29.98
C THR A 504 -36.29 -20.49 -28.79
N LEU A 505 -36.09 -21.79 -28.56
CA LEU A 505 -35.25 -22.29 -27.47
C LEU A 505 -33.77 -21.94 -27.67
N LYS A 506 -33.26 -22.05 -28.90
CA LYS A 506 -31.90 -21.64 -29.24
C LYS A 506 -31.67 -20.16 -28.95
N THR A 507 -32.60 -19.30 -29.38
CA THR A 507 -32.56 -17.85 -29.13
C THR A 507 -32.54 -17.54 -27.64
N PHE A 508 -33.40 -18.20 -26.87
CA PHE A 508 -33.50 -18.03 -25.43
C PHE A 508 -32.21 -18.39 -24.68
N ILE A 509 -31.64 -19.58 -24.95
CA ILE A 509 -30.43 -20.05 -24.26
C ILE A 509 -29.24 -19.15 -24.58
N VAL A 510 -29.05 -18.80 -25.86
CA VAL A 510 -27.93 -17.94 -26.30
C VAL A 510 -28.01 -16.56 -25.64
N LEU A 511 -29.19 -15.94 -25.58
CA LEU A 511 -29.34 -14.61 -25.01
C LEU A 511 -29.24 -14.59 -23.47
N ILE A 512 -29.73 -15.62 -22.77
CA ILE A 512 -29.55 -15.69 -21.31
C ILE A 512 -28.09 -15.83 -20.94
N PHE A 513 -27.35 -16.73 -21.61
CA PHE A 513 -25.94 -16.93 -21.33
C PHE A 513 -25.14 -15.64 -21.58
N THR A 514 -25.55 -14.88 -22.60
CA THR A 514 -24.98 -13.56 -22.91
C THR A 514 -25.34 -12.53 -21.85
N ALA A 515 -26.57 -12.53 -21.33
CA ALA A 515 -26.97 -11.63 -20.25
C ALA A 515 -26.12 -11.82 -18.99
N THR A 516 -25.85 -13.08 -18.63
CA THR A 516 -25.03 -13.42 -17.47
C THR A 516 -23.57 -13.01 -17.65
N THR A 517 -22.97 -13.26 -18.82
CA THR A 517 -21.56 -12.87 -19.07
C THR A 517 -21.39 -11.34 -19.09
N ILE A 518 -22.35 -10.62 -19.65
CA ILE A 518 -22.38 -9.15 -19.61
C ILE A 518 -22.47 -8.66 -18.17
N ALA A 519 -23.44 -9.17 -17.39
CA ALA A 519 -23.65 -8.73 -16.01
C ALA A 519 -22.43 -8.96 -15.10
N GLU A 520 -21.72 -10.07 -15.29
CA GLU A 520 -20.46 -10.36 -14.58
C GLU A 520 -19.33 -9.40 -15.02
N THR A 521 -19.19 -9.15 -16.33
CA THR A 521 -18.18 -8.24 -16.87
C THR A 521 -18.36 -6.82 -16.36
N PHE A 522 -19.59 -6.30 -16.36
CA PHE A 522 -19.91 -4.99 -15.82
C PHE A 522 -19.76 -4.92 -14.30
N GLY A 523 -19.92 -6.04 -13.60
CA GLY A 523 -19.67 -6.12 -12.17
C GLY A 523 -18.21 -5.84 -11.77
N VAL A 524 -17.26 -6.22 -12.63
CA VAL A 524 -15.80 -6.01 -12.41
C VAL A 524 -15.33 -4.63 -12.87
N ALA A 525 -16.16 -3.86 -13.57
CA ALA A 525 -15.79 -2.53 -14.09
C ALA A 525 -15.21 -1.55 -13.03
N PRO A 526 -15.74 -1.47 -11.79
CA PRO A 526 -15.16 -0.60 -10.77
C PRO A 526 -13.71 -0.95 -10.40
N ASP A 527 -13.37 -2.25 -10.43
CA ASP A 527 -12.02 -2.72 -10.11
C ASP A 527 -11.04 -2.41 -11.24
N ILE A 528 -11.50 -2.40 -12.49
CA ILE A 528 -10.71 -1.93 -13.65
C ILE A 528 -10.40 -0.43 -13.51
N VAL A 529 -11.38 0.38 -13.11
CA VAL A 529 -11.19 1.82 -12.87
C VAL A 529 -10.24 2.09 -11.70
N LYS A 530 -10.32 1.28 -10.63
CA LYS A 530 -9.35 1.38 -9.52
C LYS A 530 -7.95 0.93 -9.94
N GLY A 531 -7.85 -0.15 -10.72
CA GLY A 531 -6.60 -0.70 -11.21
C GLY A 531 -5.87 0.26 -12.15
N THR A 532 -6.60 0.89 -13.07
CA THR A 532 -6.05 1.92 -13.98
C THR A 532 -5.51 3.13 -13.22
N LYS A 533 -6.24 3.64 -12.22
CA LYS A 533 -5.74 4.71 -11.33
C LYS A 533 -4.49 4.32 -10.55
N ALA A 534 -4.39 3.06 -10.12
CA ALA A 534 -3.20 2.55 -9.44
C ALA A 534 -2.00 2.43 -10.39
N LEU A 535 -2.24 1.96 -11.62
CA LEU A 535 -1.22 1.88 -12.67
C LEU A 535 -0.70 3.27 -13.06
N GLU A 536 -1.59 4.26 -13.21
CA GLU A 536 -1.20 5.67 -13.46
C GLU A 536 -0.24 6.18 -12.38
N SER A 537 -0.51 5.87 -11.11
CA SER A 537 0.40 6.22 -10.01
C SER A 537 1.75 5.51 -10.14
N VAL A 538 1.80 4.25 -10.55
CA VAL A 538 3.05 3.50 -10.72
C VAL A 538 3.85 4.01 -11.92
N PHE A 539 3.19 4.23 -13.06
CA PHE A 539 3.82 4.79 -14.26
C PHE A 539 4.32 6.22 -14.00
N SER A 540 3.59 7.04 -13.24
CA SER A 540 4.08 8.38 -12.84
C SER A 540 5.35 8.34 -11.99
N ILE A 541 5.58 7.26 -11.25
CA ILE A 541 6.82 7.04 -10.47
C ILE A 541 7.93 6.50 -11.38
N LEU A 542 7.60 5.59 -12.29
CA LEU A 542 8.53 4.99 -13.25
C LEU A 542 9.05 6.02 -14.27
N GLU A 543 8.18 6.93 -14.71
CA GLU A 543 8.50 8.02 -15.65
C GLU A 543 9.10 9.25 -14.97
N ARG A 544 9.26 9.23 -13.65
CA ARG A 544 9.88 10.34 -12.92
C ARG A 544 11.36 10.42 -13.30
N ARG A 545 11.77 11.45 -14.05
CA ARG A 545 13.20 11.75 -14.25
C ARG A 545 13.89 11.90 -12.90
N THR A 546 14.97 11.15 -12.70
CA THR A 546 15.87 11.32 -11.56
C THR A 546 16.70 12.59 -11.76
N GLU A 547 16.84 13.39 -10.71
CA GLU A 547 17.62 14.64 -10.71
C GLU A 547 19.13 14.38 -10.48
N ILE A 548 19.50 13.13 -10.21
CA ILE A 548 20.88 12.69 -10.03
C ILE A 548 21.26 11.93 -11.30
N GLU A 549 22.26 12.42 -12.02
CA GLU A 549 22.90 11.67 -13.10
C GLU A 549 23.54 10.41 -12.49
N PRO A 550 23.30 9.22 -13.04
CA PRO A 550 24.03 8.03 -12.62
C PRO A 550 25.53 8.28 -12.86
N GLU A 551 26.39 7.93 -11.91
CA GLU A 551 27.83 7.99 -12.11
C GLU A 551 28.18 7.09 -13.30
N ASP A 552 28.53 7.71 -14.42
CA ASP A 552 29.11 7.00 -15.55
C ASP A 552 30.32 6.21 -15.05
N SER A 553 30.26 4.90 -15.22
CA SER A 553 31.34 3.99 -14.90
C SER A 553 32.66 4.52 -15.46
N ILE A 554 33.58 4.78 -14.54
CA ILE A 554 34.94 5.29 -14.72
C ILE A 554 35.56 4.79 -16.03
N SER A 555 35.97 5.76 -16.86
CA SER A 555 36.84 5.57 -18.01
C SER A 555 38.12 4.82 -17.63
N LEU A 556 38.28 3.60 -18.13
CA LEU A 556 39.57 2.91 -18.27
C LEU A 556 39.71 2.37 -19.69
#